data_AF-A0A5D3BDI4-F1
#
_entry.id   AF-A0A5D3BDI4-F1
#
_cell.length_a   1.000
_cell.length_b   1.000
_cell.length_c   1.000
_cell.angle_alpha   90.00
_cell.angle_beta   90.00
_cell.angle_gamma   90.00
#
_symmetry.space_group_name_H-M   'P 1'
#
loop_
_entity.id
_entity.type
_entity.pdbx_description
1 polymer ?
#
loop_
_entity_poly.entity_id
_entity_poly.type
_entity_poly.pdbx_seq_one_letter_code
_entity_poly.pdbx_strand_id
1 'polypeptide(L)'
;MHESQLCKPFEIDEVSNIIVSMSNGKAPGPDDFPTPFYKKCWHILKEDLMAVMLDFQNNCMINNVRNTFIALIGKKECCSYPSDYRPISLTTSLYKIIAKSLQIGSKRPSQIWWLKTKWLSSKEGKLLMHKNQMAFIKGRQITHAILIANEAIDFWRSKKTKGRIKSRGIRQGDPISPFIFVLAMDYLSRLLHHLENRGAIQGVLLNNSCSISHLLFADDILIFIEDNGVYLKNLQNANLQNALSLFEFASGLKINLAKSTISPINVPSASASRVANL
;
A
#
# COMPACT_ATOMS: atom_id res chain seq x y z
N MET A 1 7.79 -25.99 -1.98
CA MET A 1 9.23 -25.62 -1.92
C MET A 1 9.50 -24.29 -1.20
N HIS A 2 8.53 -23.35 -1.07
CA HIS A 2 8.76 -22.05 -0.43
C HIS A 2 8.44 -21.97 1.07
N GLU A 3 7.60 -22.87 1.59
CA GLU A 3 7.14 -22.87 2.99
C GLU A 3 8.26 -23.22 3.98
N SER A 4 9.15 -24.14 3.61
CA SER A 4 10.30 -24.57 4.44
C SER A 4 11.35 -23.48 4.66
N GLN A 5 11.33 -22.40 3.88
CA GLN A 5 12.24 -21.27 4.04
C GLN A 5 11.65 -20.16 4.91
N LEU A 6 10.31 -20.09 5.06
CA LEU A 6 9.62 -19.13 5.92
C LEU A 6 9.74 -19.49 7.40
N CYS A 7 9.72 -20.78 7.71
CA CYS A 7 9.74 -21.32 9.07
C CYS A 7 11.16 -21.51 9.64
N LYS A 8 12.20 -20.94 9.00
CA LYS A 8 13.56 -21.02 9.53
C LYS A 8 13.69 -20.20 10.83
N PRO A 9 14.43 -20.66 11.84
CA PRO A 9 14.74 -19.91 13.07
C PRO A 9 15.45 -18.58 12.80
N PHE A 10 15.31 -17.58 13.69
CA PHE A 10 15.99 -16.28 13.56
C PHE A 10 17.48 -16.45 13.84
N GLU A 11 18.33 -15.89 12.98
CA GLU A 11 19.78 -15.87 13.18
C GLU A 11 20.17 -14.62 13.98
N ILE A 12 21.14 -14.75 14.87
CA ILE A 12 21.64 -13.66 15.71
C ILE A 12 22.15 -12.50 14.85
N ASP A 13 22.94 -12.81 13.83
CA ASP A 13 23.53 -11.80 12.93
C ASP A 13 22.45 -11.06 12.13
N GLU A 14 21.37 -11.75 11.75
CA GLU A 14 20.24 -11.16 11.04
C GLU A 14 19.57 -10.09 11.89
N VAL A 15 19.21 -10.44 13.13
CA VAL A 15 18.55 -9.53 14.08
C VAL A 15 19.47 -8.37 14.45
N SER A 16 20.76 -8.64 14.67
CA SER A 16 21.76 -7.60 14.96
C SER A 16 21.85 -6.57 13.83
N ASN A 17 21.99 -7.02 12.58
CA ASN A 17 22.05 -6.14 11.41
C ASN A 17 20.77 -5.30 11.26
N ILE A 18 19.61 -5.87 11.58
CA ILE A 18 18.33 -5.16 11.56
C ILE A 18 18.33 -4.03 12.58
N ILE A 19 18.73 -4.31 13.83
CA ILE A 19 18.80 -3.31 14.90
C ILE A 19 19.77 -2.18 14.52
N VAL A 20 20.96 -2.52 14.02
CA VAL A 20 21.96 -1.55 13.56
C VAL A 20 21.40 -0.64 12.46
N SER A 21 20.68 -1.20 11.50
CA SER A 21 20.08 -0.45 10.38
C SER A 21 18.85 0.38 10.76
N MET A 22 18.33 0.29 11.99
CA MET A 22 17.19 1.12 12.43
C MET A 22 17.64 2.55 12.75
N SER A 23 16.76 3.53 12.50
CA SER A 23 17.01 4.94 12.83
C SER A 23 16.94 5.20 14.33
N ASN A 24 17.81 6.08 14.83
CA ASN A 24 17.87 6.44 16.25
C ASN A 24 16.78 7.45 16.68
N GLY A 25 16.33 8.32 15.78
CA GLY A 25 15.42 9.43 16.10
C GLY A 25 13.93 9.10 16.13
N LYS A 26 13.54 7.83 16.36
CA LYS A 26 12.12 7.45 16.45
C LYS A 26 11.67 7.50 17.91
N ALA A 27 10.52 8.11 18.15
CA ALA A 27 9.89 8.10 19.46
C ALA A 27 9.64 6.65 19.96
N PRO A 28 9.85 6.40 21.26
CA PRO A 28 9.60 5.10 21.87
C PRO A 28 8.10 4.80 21.98
N GLY A 29 7.77 3.54 22.27
CA GLY A 29 6.42 3.14 22.62
C GLY A 29 6.17 3.31 24.13
N PRO A 30 5.10 2.69 24.67
CA PRO A 30 4.76 2.75 26.09
C PRO A 30 5.77 2.16 27.06
N ASP A 31 6.80 1.49 26.55
CA ASP A 31 7.89 0.88 27.30
C ASP A 31 9.09 1.83 27.48
N ASP A 32 9.06 3.01 26.85
CA ASP A 32 10.12 4.02 26.89
C ASP A 32 11.51 3.52 26.46
N PHE A 33 11.60 2.36 25.80
CA PHE A 33 12.85 1.81 25.26
C PHE A 33 13.00 2.17 23.77
N PRO A 34 13.84 3.16 23.40
CA PRO A 34 14.02 3.56 22.01
C PRO A 34 15.05 2.65 21.29
N THR A 35 15.11 2.72 19.96
CA THR A 35 16.11 1.98 19.17
C THR A 35 17.56 2.08 19.70
N PRO A 36 18.06 3.25 20.15
CA PRO A 36 19.43 3.36 20.68
C PRO A 36 19.70 2.48 21.90
N PHE A 37 18.69 2.20 22.73
CA PHE A 37 18.81 1.28 23.86
C PHE A 37 19.20 -0.12 23.37
N TYR A 38 18.44 -0.67 22.42
CA TYR A 38 18.71 -1.99 21.83
C TYR A 38 20.07 -2.05 21.12
N LYS A 39 20.49 -0.96 20.45
CA LYS A 39 21.81 -0.88 19.82
C LYS A 39 22.95 -0.93 20.84
N LYS A 40 22.85 -0.14 21.90
CA LYS A 40 23.90 -0.03 22.92
C LYS A 40 23.96 -1.26 23.81
N CYS A 41 22.80 -1.80 24.18
CA CYS A 41 22.65 -2.92 25.10
C CYS A 41 22.58 -4.28 24.39
N TRP A 42 22.88 -4.37 23.08
CA TRP A 42 22.79 -5.63 22.32
C TRP A 42 23.57 -6.78 22.97
N HIS A 43 24.76 -6.50 23.47
CA HIS A 43 25.61 -7.49 24.14
C HIS A 43 24.99 -8.10 25.42
N ILE A 44 24.03 -7.41 26.03
CA ILE A 44 23.29 -7.84 27.22
C ILE A 44 21.97 -8.50 26.82
N LEU A 45 21.26 -7.91 25.85
CA LEU A 45 19.88 -8.29 25.49
C LEU A 45 19.79 -9.37 24.41
N LYS A 46 20.89 -9.77 23.78
CA LYS A 46 20.85 -10.66 22.61
C LYS A 46 20.16 -11.98 22.94
N GLU A 47 20.46 -12.62 24.08
CA GLU A 47 19.84 -13.90 24.46
C GLU A 47 18.32 -13.75 24.64
N ASP A 48 17.90 -12.75 25.43
CA ASP A 48 16.49 -12.48 25.71
C ASP A 48 15.72 -12.13 24.44
N LEU A 49 16.30 -11.28 23.58
CA LEU A 49 15.65 -10.88 22.34
C LEU A 49 15.50 -12.07 21.39
N MET A 50 16.50 -12.95 21.30
CA MET A 50 16.40 -14.15 20.48
C MET A 50 15.37 -15.14 21.02
N ALA A 51 15.23 -15.25 22.35
CA ALA A 51 14.17 -16.04 22.97
C ALA A 51 12.78 -15.48 22.60
N VAL A 52 12.59 -14.15 22.65
CA VAL A 52 11.36 -13.50 22.20
C VAL A 52 11.07 -13.76 20.72
N MET A 53 12.10 -13.72 19.86
CA MET A 53 11.95 -13.99 18.42
C MET A 53 11.55 -15.45 18.14
N LEU A 54 12.08 -16.40 18.93
CA LEU A 54 11.71 -17.81 18.86
C LEU A 54 10.27 -18.03 19.36
N ASP A 55 9.91 -17.42 20.50
CA ASP A 55 8.55 -17.49 21.04
C ASP A 55 7.54 -16.94 20.04
N PHE A 56 7.84 -15.79 19.43
CA PHE A 56 7.03 -15.21 18.37
C PHE A 56 6.88 -16.16 17.16
N GLN A 57 7.94 -16.86 16.77
CA GLN A 57 7.89 -17.81 15.66
C GLN A 57 6.98 -19.00 15.95
N ASN A 58 6.96 -19.48 17.19
CA ASN A 58 6.15 -20.63 17.58
C ASN A 58 4.69 -20.25 17.82
N ASN A 59 4.45 -19.06 18.40
CA ASN A 59 3.14 -18.68 18.92
C ASN A 59 2.46 -17.56 18.11
N CYS A 60 3.15 -16.93 17.15
CA CYS A 60 2.68 -15.78 16.37
C CYS A 60 2.18 -14.58 17.21
N MET A 61 2.48 -14.59 18.50
CA MET A 61 1.93 -13.69 19.50
C MET A 61 3.06 -13.25 20.42
N ILE A 62 3.08 -11.96 20.75
CA ILE A 62 3.96 -11.42 21.77
C ILE A 62 3.06 -10.69 22.76
N ASN A 63 2.94 -11.28 23.94
CA ASN A 63 2.12 -10.72 25.01
C ASN A 63 2.72 -9.38 25.46
N ASN A 64 1.86 -8.40 25.79
CA ASN A 64 2.22 -7.06 26.30
C ASN A 64 2.99 -6.11 25.37
N VAL A 65 3.34 -6.51 24.15
CA VAL A 65 4.06 -5.65 23.17
C VAL A 65 3.10 -4.89 22.23
N ARG A 66 1.79 -5.18 22.32
CA ARG A 66 0.72 -4.57 21.51
C ARG A 66 0.18 -3.24 22.06
N ASN A 67 0.61 -2.81 23.23
CA ASN A 67 0.25 -1.49 23.73
C ASN A 67 1.02 -0.43 22.94
N THR A 68 0.29 0.50 22.33
CA THR A 68 0.86 1.61 21.56
C THR A 68 0.25 2.91 22.06
N PHE A 69 1.05 3.95 22.23
CA PHE A 69 0.46 5.29 22.38
C PHE A 69 -0.09 5.77 21.04
N ILE A 70 -1.22 6.47 21.08
CA ILE A 70 -1.74 7.19 19.92
C ILE A 70 -1.35 8.65 20.10
N ALA A 71 -0.37 9.12 19.33
CA ALA A 71 -0.02 10.52 19.25
C ALA A 71 -0.86 11.20 18.17
N LEU A 72 -1.48 12.34 18.48
CA LEU A 72 -2.26 13.12 17.52
C LEU A 72 -1.40 14.23 16.94
N ILE A 73 -1.16 14.19 15.62
CA ILE A 73 -0.44 15.24 14.89
C ILE A 73 -1.44 16.08 14.10
N GLY A 74 -1.47 17.40 14.33
CA GLY A 74 -2.35 18.30 13.59
C GLY A 74 -2.07 18.30 12.09
N LYS A 75 -3.12 18.29 11.27
CA LYS A 75 -3.02 18.44 9.79
C LYS A 75 -2.93 19.91 9.36
N LYS A 76 -3.37 20.82 10.23
CA LYS A 76 -3.42 22.28 10.03
C LYS A 76 -3.15 22.96 11.38
N GLU A 77 -2.85 24.26 11.35
CA GLU A 77 -2.54 25.02 12.57
C GLU A 77 -3.73 25.09 13.54
N CYS A 78 -4.93 25.42 13.03
CA CYS A 78 -6.14 25.48 13.85
C CYS A 78 -6.93 24.16 13.76
N CYS A 79 -6.58 23.19 14.61
CA CYS A 79 -7.29 21.92 14.71
C CYS A 79 -8.46 22.01 15.71
N SER A 80 -9.69 21.87 15.22
CA SER A 80 -10.91 21.99 16.04
C SER A 80 -11.69 20.69 16.13
N TYR A 81 -11.53 19.81 15.15
CA TYR A 81 -12.25 18.53 15.06
C TYR A 81 -11.29 17.34 15.08
N PRO A 82 -11.71 16.15 15.57
CA PRO A 82 -10.88 14.94 15.52
C PRO A 82 -10.36 14.58 14.13
N SER A 83 -11.11 14.92 13.08
CA SER A 83 -10.73 14.74 11.66
C SER A 83 -9.52 15.60 11.25
N ASP A 84 -9.21 16.66 11.98
CA ASP A 84 -8.08 17.55 11.76
C ASP A 84 -6.76 16.96 12.24
N TYR A 85 -6.80 15.86 12.99
CA TYR A 85 -5.61 15.18 13.48
C TYR A 85 -5.27 13.93 12.65
N ARG A 86 -3.98 13.62 12.58
CA ARG A 86 -3.44 12.33 12.15
C ARG A 86 -3.10 11.53 13.41
N PRO A 87 -3.80 10.42 13.68
CA PRO A 87 -3.36 9.51 14.72
C PRO A 87 -2.12 8.76 14.23
N ILE A 88 -1.05 8.80 15.03
CA ILE A 88 0.18 8.06 14.82
C ILE A 88 0.32 7.06 15.96
N SER A 89 0.42 5.77 15.63
CA SER A 89 0.69 4.72 16.61
C SER A 89 2.20 4.69 16.94
N LEU A 90 2.54 5.01 18.18
CA LEU A 90 3.87 4.85 18.73
C LEU A 90 4.03 3.41 19.24
N THR A 91 4.51 2.55 18.34
CA THR A 91 4.84 1.16 18.65
C THR A 91 6.13 1.05 19.45
N THR A 92 6.25 0.00 20.27
CA THR A 92 7.48 -0.34 20.99
C THR A 92 8.62 -0.63 20.01
N SER A 93 9.86 -0.39 20.44
CA SER A 93 11.03 -0.68 19.58
C SER A 93 11.20 -2.18 19.36
N LEU A 94 10.82 -3.01 20.33
CA LEU A 94 10.73 -4.46 20.19
C LEU A 94 9.82 -4.85 19.01
N TYR A 95 8.58 -4.36 19.00
CA TYR A 95 7.65 -4.59 17.88
C TYR A 95 8.24 -4.15 16.53
N LYS A 96 8.90 -2.99 16.49
CA LYS A 96 9.57 -2.50 15.28
C LYS A 96 10.68 -3.43 14.79
N ILE A 97 11.44 -4.04 15.71
CA ILE A 97 12.48 -5.03 15.38
C ILE A 97 11.85 -6.27 14.76
N ILE A 98 10.82 -6.84 15.39
CA ILE A 98 10.10 -8.03 14.88
C ILE A 98 9.50 -7.74 13.50
N ALA A 99 8.76 -6.63 13.38
CA ALA A 99 8.16 -6.20 12.12
C ALA A 99 9.20 -6.04 11.01
N LYS A 100 10.34 -5.41 11.32
CA LYS A 100 11.43 -5.22 10.35
C LYS A 100 12.14 -6.54 10.02
N SER A 101 12.19 -7.48 10.95
CA SER A 101 12.74 -8.83 10.72
C SER A 101 11.87 -9.65 9.78
N LEU A 102 10.55 -9.52 9.87
CA LEU A 102 9.62 -10.10 8.89
C LEU A 102 9.78 -9.49 7.49
N GLN A 103 10.21 -8.22 7.40
CA GLN A 103 10.35 -7.47 6.14
C GLN A 103 11.70 -7.63 5.43
N ILE A 104 12.80 -7.76 6.18
CA ILE A 104 14.16 -7.61 5.65
C ILE A 104 14.90 -8.94 5.52
N GLY A 105 14.44 -10.01 6.16
CA GLY A 105 15.27 -11.19 6.44
C GLY A 105 16.19 -11.65 5.32
N SER A 106 17.47 -11.27 5.42
CA SER A 106 18.47 -11.38 4.34
C SER A 106 18.81 -12.82 3.92
N LYS A 107 18.29 -13.84 4.65
CA LYS A 107 18.45 -15.26 4.32
C LYS A 107 17.13 -16.03 4.27
N ARG A 108 16.00 -15.34 4.46
CA ARG A 108 14.66 -15.92 4.36
C ARG A 108 13.89 -15.25 3.23
N PRO A 109 13.43 -15.99 2.23
CA PRO A 109 12.20 -15.63 1.56
C PRO A 109 11.04 -15.75 2.54
N SER A 110 10.88 -14.75 3.42
CA SER A 110 9.55 -14.42 3.90
C SER A 110 8.67 -14.21 2.67
N GLN A 111 7.36 -14.50 2.72
CA GLN A 111 6.48 -14.14 1.60
C GLN A 111 6.74 -12.67 1.21
N ILE A 112 7.03 -11.80 2.19
CA ILE A 112 7.38 -10.38 2.04
C ILE A 112 8.79 -10.14 1.41
N TRP A 113 9.83 -10.92 1.73
CA TRP A 113 11.20 -10.80 1.17
C TRP A 113 11.35 -11.52 -0.15
N TRP A 114 10.69 -12.66 -0.37
CA TRP A 114 10.48 -13.25 -1.69
C TRP A 114 9.72 -12.28 -2.60
N LEU A 115 8.72 -11.60 -2.01
CA LEU A 115 8.09 -10.41 -2.56
C LEU A 115 9.00 -9.15 -2.52
N LYS A 116 10.31 -9.24 -2.29
CA LYS A 116 11.24 -8.10 -2.42
C LYS A 116 12.48 -8.40 -3.27
N THR A 117 12.99 -9.63 -3.25
CA THR A 117 14.19 -10.06 -3.97
C THR A 117 13.91 -10.73 -5.32
N LYS A 118 12.87 -11.58 -5.47
CA LYS A 118 12.43 -12.07 -6.81
C LYS A 118 11.67 -10.98 -7.60
N TRP A 119 10.80 -10.21 -6.93
CA TRP A 119 11.09 -8.81 -6.61
C TRP A 119 11.51 -7.77 -7.65
N LEU A 120 12.81 -7.50 -7.57
CA LEU A 120 13.58 -6.47 -8.26
C LEU A 120 14.60 -7.08 -9.24
N SER A 121 14.83 -8.39 -9.18
CA SER A 121 15.72 -9.11 -10.09
C SER A 121 15.25 -10.55 -10.24
N SER A 122 14.27 -10.76 -11.12
CA SER A 122 14.16 -12.03 -11.82
C SER A 122 14.68 -11.83 -13.24
N LYS A 123 15.64 -12.67 -13.64
CA LYS A 123 16.10 -12.84 -15.03
C LYS A 123 14.98 -13.31 -15.98
N GLU A 124 13.73 -13.47 -15.51
CA GLU A 124 12.57 -13.90 -16.31
C GLU A 124 11.42 -12.87 -16.37
N GLY A 125 11.64 -11.60 -16.00
CA GLY A 125 10.83 -10.48 -16.52
C GLY A 125 9.33 -10.42 -16.16
N LYS A 126 8.84 -11.17 -15.18
CA LYS A 126 7.43 -11.10 -14.73
C LYS A 126 7.33 -10.46 -13.34
N LEU A 127 6.93 -9.18 -13.30
CA LEU A 127 6.64 -8.46 -12.06
C LEU A 127 5.39 -9.07 -11.40
N LEU A 128 5.51 -9.43 -10.11
CA LEU A 128 4.39 -9.99 -9.34
C LEU A 128 3.41 -8.92 -8.84
N MET A 129 3.84 -7.67 -8.71
CA MET A 129 2.93 -6.54 -8.51
C MET A 129 2.49 -5.99 -9.85
N HIS A 130 1.22 -5.64 -9.96
CA HIS A 130 0.75 -4.97 -11.15
C HIS A 130 1.57 -3.71 -11.44
N LYS A 131 1.80 -3.40 -12.72
CA LYS A 131 2.67 -2.29 -13.16
C LYS A 131 2.25 -0.94 -12.56
N ASN A 132 0.98 -0.83 -12.20
CA ASN A 132 0.32 0.38 -11.74
C ASN A 132 0.43 0.66 -10.22
N GLN A 133 1.04 -0.24 -9.44
CA GLN A 133 1.26 -0.04 -7.99
C GLN A 133 2.49 0.84 -7.73
N MET A 134 2.33 2.14 -7.45
CA MET A 134 3.47 3.06 -7.46
C MET A 134 3.99 3.44 -6.07
N ALA A 135 3.23 3.16 -5.00
CA ALA A 135 3.64 3.49 -3.62
C ALA A 135 4.25 2.32 -2.83
N PHE A 136 5.12 2.68 -1.88
CA PHE A 136 5.83 1.79 -0.95
C PHE A 136 6.72 0.70 -1.59
N ILE A 137 7.03 0.83 -2.88
CA ILE A 137 7.98 -0.03 -3.59
C ILE A 137 9.31 0.71 -3.72
N LYS A 138 10.41 0.07 -3.26
CA LYS A 138 11.76 0.63 -3.39
C LYS A 138 12.07 0.90 -4.87
N GLY A 139 12.50 2.13 -5.19
CA GLY A 139 12.81 2.54 -6.57
C GLY A 139 11.63 3.16 -7.34
N ARG A 140 10.40 3.10 -6.83
CA ARG A 140 9.27 3.86 -7.38
C ARG A 140 9.09 5.15 -6.60
N GLN A 141 9.33 6.27 -7.26
CA GLN A 141 9.09 7.60 -6.70
C GLN A 141 7.67 8.05 -7.02
N ILE A 142 7.07 8.83 -6.11
CA ILE A 142 5.75 9.44 -6.32
C ILE A 142 5.74 10.38 -7.55
N THR A 143 6.88 10.97 -7.87
CA THR A 143 7.08 11.86 -9.03
C THR A 143 6.88 11.15 -10.37
N HIS A 144 7.38 9.93 -10.54
CA HIS A 144 7.19 9.14 -11.77
C HIS A 144 5.73 8.91 -12.10
N ALA A 145 4.92 8.96 -11.08
CA ALA A 145 3.62 8.37 -11.10
C ALA A 145 2.56 9.49 -11.20
N ILE A 146 2.88 10.66 -10.66
CA ILE A 146 2.35 11.96 -11.09
C ILE A 146 2.66 12.18 -12.59
N LEU A 147 3.90 11.91 -13.03
CA LEU A 147 4.29 12.08 -14.44
C LEU A 147 3.46 11.19 -15.37
N ILE A 148 3.34 9.90 -15.05
CA ILE A 148 2.49 8.95 -15.82
C ILE A 148 1.03 9.38 -15.81
N ALA A 149 0.49 9.84 -14.68
CA ALA A 149 -0.87 10.34 -14.60
C ALA A 149 -1.07 11.59 -15.48
N ASN A 150 -0.13 12.53 -15.46
CA ASN A 150 -0.17 13.73 -16.28
C ASN A 150 -0.08 13.39 -17.78
N GLU A 151 0.85 12.52 -18.17
CA GLU A 151 1.00 12.08 -19.57
C GLU A 151 -0.25 11.36 -20.07
N ALA A 152 -0.87 10.52 -19.24
CA ALA A 152 -2.14 9.86 -19.57
C ALA A 152 -3.29 10.85 -19.77
N ILE A 153 -3.37 11.89 -18.92
CA ILE A 153 -4.37 12.97 -19.04
C ILE A 153 -4.14 13.79 -20.32
N ASP A 154 -2.90 14.20 -20.57
CA ASP A 154 -2.56 15.03 -21.73
C ASP A 154 -2.74 14.26 -23.05
N PHE A 155 -2.44 12.95 -23.05
CA PHE A 155 -2.73 12.09 -24.19
C PHE A 155 -4.24 12.08 -24.52
N TRP A 156 -5.10 11.87 -23.53
CA TRP A 156 -6.56 11.92 -23.73
C TRP A 156 -7.06 13.30 -24.18
N ARG A 157 -6.49 14.39 -23.68
CA ARG A 157 -6.76 15.75 -24.18
C ARG A 157 -6.41 15.89 -25.65
N SER A 158 -5.22 15.46 -26.06
CA SER A 158 -4.74 15.56 -27.45
C SER A 158 -5.61 14.78 -28.44
N LYS A 159 -6.09 13.59 -28.04
CA LYS A 159 -6.91 12.71 -28.88
C LYS A 159 -8.41 13.02 -28.82
N LYS A 160 -8.84 14.03 -28.05
CA LYS A 160 -10.25 14.32 -27.76
C LYS A 160 -11.04 13.11 -27.23
N THR A 161 -10.33 12.16 -26.63
CA THR A 161 -10.93 10.98 -25.98
C THR A 161 -11.66 11.44 -24.72
N LYS A 162 -12.87 10.93 -24.52
CA LYS A 162 -13.71 11.28 -23.37
C LYS A 162 -13.39 10.34 -22.21
N GLY A 163 -13.09 10.85 -21.02
CA GLY A 163 -12.63 10.01 -19.90
C GLY A 163 -12.92 10.60 -18.52
N ARG A 164 -12.73 9.79 -17.45
CA ARG A 164 -13.00 10.17 -16.05
C ARG A 164 -11.91 9.70 -15.09
N ILE A 165 -11.75 10.41 -13.95
CA ILE A 165 -10.68 10.19 -12.94
C ILE A 165 -11.20 10.23 -11.48
N LYS A 166 -10.58 9.44 -10.57
CA LYS A 166 -10.80 9.35 -9.10
C LYS A 166 -9.47 9.54 -8.31
N SER A 167 -9.42 9.82 -7.00
CA SER A 167 -8.19 9.85 -6.11
C SER A 167 -8.54 9.67 -4.60
N ARG A 168 -7.60 9.36 -3.64
CA ARG A 168 -7.66 9.45 -2.11
C ARG A 168 -6.67 8.71 -1.12
N GLY A 169 -6.08 9.39 -0.08
CA GLY A 169 -5.38 9.15 1.29
C GLY A 169 -5.50 7.98 2.39
N ILE A 170 -4.41 7.49 3.10
CA ILE A 170 -4.13 6.30 4.03
C ILE A 170 -3.50 6.81 5.37
N ARG A 171 -3.38 5.90 6.35
CA ARG A 171 -2.94 6.07 7.75
C ARG A 171 -1.48 5.64 8.02
N GLN A 172 -0.88 6.19 9.07
CA GLN A 172 0.57 6.22 9.33
C GLN A 172 0.93 5.63 10.71
N GLY A 173 2.07 4.91 10.83
CA GLY A 173 2.72 4.65 12.14
C GLY A 173 3.15 3.20 12.43
N ASP A 174 2.43 2.20 11.94
CA ASP A 174 2.81 0.78 12.11
C ASP A 174 3.79 0.32 11.01
N PRO A 175 4.95 -0.30 11.34
CA PRO A 175 5.88 -0.83 10.35
C PRO A 175 5.31 -1.95 9.45
N ILE A 176 4.33 -2.76 9.89
CA ILE A 176 3.77 -3.86 9.08
C ILE A 176 2.62 -3.36 8.19
N SER A 177 1.79 -2.46 8.70
CA SER A 177 0.60 -1.92 8.01
C SER A 177 0.83 -1.53 6.53
N PRO A 178 1.90 -0.83 6.12
CA PRO A 178 2.14 -0.49 4.72
C PRO A 178 2.26 -1.71 3.81
N PHE A 179 2.80 -2.83 4.30
CA PHE A 179 2.96 -4.05 3.49
C PHE A 179 1.64 -4.77 3.29
N ILE A 180 0.86 -4.95 4.37
CA ILE A 180 -0.49 -5.53 4.29
C ILE A 180 -1.36 -4.67 3.38
N PHE A 181 -1.23 -3.36 3.50
CA PHE A 181 -1.93 -2.43 2.64
C PHE A 181 -1.54 -2.60 1.16
N VAL A 182 -0.25 -2.67 0.83
CA VAL A 182 0.20 -2.93 -0.56
C VAL A 182 -0.38 -4.24 -1.11
N LEU A 183 -0.44 -5.30 -0.30
CA LEU A 183 -1.06 -6.57 -0.70
C LEU A 183 -2.55 -6.42 -1.03
N ALA A 184 -3.28 -5.69 -0.18
CA ALA A 184 -4.69 -5.40 -0.44
C ALA A 184 -4.85 -4.59 -1.74
N MET A 185 -4.00 -3.59 -1.95
CA MET A 185 -4.02 -2.78 -3.16
C MET A 185 -3.64 -3.55 -4.43
N ASP A 186 -2.73 -4.51 -4.36
CA ASP A 186 -2.42 -5.39 -5.50
C ASP A 186 -3.62 -6.29 -5.86
N TYR A 187 -4.36 -6.78 -4.87
CA TYR A 187 -5.61 -7.49 -5.11
C TYR A 187 -6.62 -6.59 -5.86
N LEU A 188 -6.81 -5.34 -5.42
CA LEU A 188 -7.66 -4.38 -6.13
C LEU A 188 -7.15 -4.11 -7.55
N SER A 189 -5.84 -3.97 -7.72
CA SER A 189 -5.19 -3.75 -9.01
C SER A 189 -5.50 -4.88 -10.01
N ARG A 190 -5.38 -6.14 -9.56
CA ARG A 190 -5.68 -7.34 -10.35
C ARG A 190 -7.15 -7.44 -10.71
N LEU A 191 -8.03 -7.06 -9.79
CA LEU A 191 -9.46 -7.02 -10.00
C LEU A 191 -9.84 -6.00 -11.08
N LEU A 192 -9.28 -4.79 -11.04
CA LEU A 192 -9.49 -3.77 -12.07
C LEU A 192 -8.93 -4.21 -13.43
N HIS A 193 -7.75 -4.83 -13.44
CA HIS A 193 -7.18 -5.39 -14.66
C HIS A 193 -8.02 -6.55 -15.23
N HIS A 194 -8.62 -7.36 -14.36
CA HIS A 194 -9.54 -8.42 -14.78
C HIS A 194 -10.80 -7.86 -15.44
N LEU A 195 -11.36 -6.76 -14.92
CA LEU A 195 -12.48 -6.05 -15.54
C LEU A 195 -12.09 -5.48 -16.92
N GLU A 196 -10.89 -4.93 -17.04
CA GLU A 196 -10.37 -4.42 -18.30
C GLU A 196 -10.21 -5.53 -19.35
N ASN A 197 -9.60 -6.66 -18.97
CA ASN A 197 -9.41 -7.81 -19.87
C ASN A 197 -10.74 -8.44 -20.33
N ARG A 198 -11.82 -8.29 -19.55
CA ARG A 198 -13.17 -8.73 -19.93
C ARG A 198 -13.94 -7.69 -20.76
N GLY A 199 -13.34 -6.54 -21.07
CA GLY A 199 -14.02 -5.44 -21.76
C GLY A 199 -15.11 -4.77 -20.92
N ALA A 200 -15.11 -4.98 -19.59
CA ALA A 200 -16.09 -4.36 -18.70
C ALA A 200 -15.77 -2.86 -18.48
N ILE A 201 -14.49 -2.52 -18.46
CA ILE A 201 -13.97 -1.14 -18.44
C ILE A 201 -12.86 -1.01 -19.48
N GLN A 202 -12.57 0.21 -19.92
CA GLN A 202 -11.43 0.51 -20.80
C GLN A 202 -10.63 1.68 -20.22
N GLY A 203 -9.33 1.44 -19.98
CA GLY A 203 -8.38 2.44 -19.51
C GLY A 203 -7.83 3.33 -20.63
N VAL A 204 -6.87 4.19 -20.28
CA VAL A 204 -6.14 5.03 -21.24
C VAL A 204 -5.24 4.14 -22.10
N LEU A 205 -5.47 4.08 -23.41
CA LEU A 205 -4.56 3.39 -24.34
C LEU A 205 -3.49 4.36 -24.85
N LEU A 206 -2.29 4.32 -24.26
CA LEU A 206 -1.11 5.06 -24.70
C LEU A 206 -0.44 4.34 -25.87
N ASN A 207 -0.21 5.08 -26.97
CA ASN A 207 0.57 4.67 -28.14
C ASN A 207 0.21 3.28 -28.71
N ASN A 208 -1.07 2.88 -28.63
CA ASN A 208 -1.60 1.58 -29.07
C ASN A 208 -0.94 0.34 -28.42
N SER A 209 -0.16 0.50 -27.35
CA SER A 209 0.60 -0.61 -26.75
C SER A 209 0.49 -0.71 -25.23
N CYS A 210 0.04 0.33 -24.54
CA CYS A 210 -0.04 0.37 -23.09
C CYS A 210 -1.41 0.86 -22.63
N SER A 211 -2.22 -0.03 -22.02
CA SER A 211 -3.49 0.36 -21.40
C SER A 211 -3.30 0.63 -19.91
N ILE A 212 -3.67 1.83 -19.45
CA ILE A 212 -3.63 2.23 -18.04
C ILE A 212 -5.07 2.44 -17.57
N SER A 213 -5.62 1.43 -16.89
CA SER A 213 -6.94 1.51 -16.25
C SER A 213 -6.92 2.16 -14.86
N HIS A 214 -5.77 2.15 -14.18
CA HIS A 214 -5.67 2.68 -12.82
C HIS A 214 -4.22 3.00 -12.43
N LEU A 215 -4.03 3.82 -11.41
CA LEU A 215 -2.76 4.11 -10.73
C LEU A 215 -3.00 4.11 -9.22
N LEU A 216 -2.11 3.48 -8.46
CA LEU A 216 -2.26 3.32 -7.01
C LEU A 216 -1.15 4.04 -6.27
N PHE A 217 -1.54 5.07 -5.53
CA PHE A 217 -0.66 5.93 -4.71
C PHE A 217 -0.94 5.76 -3.25
N ALA A 218 -0.43 4.67 -2.70
CA ALA A 218 -0.75 4.29 -1.34
C ALA A 218 -2.27 4.12 -1.34
N ASP A 219 -2.90 5.02 -0.66
CA ASP A 219 -4.32 5.21 -0.60
C ASP A 219 -4.94 5.73 -1.90
N ASP A 220 -4.29 6.70 -2.53
CA ASP A 220 -4.80 7.55 -3.59
C ASP A 220 -4.95 6.70 -4.85
N ILE A 221 -6.18 6.26 -5.12
CA ILE A 221 -6.47 5.46 -6.30
C ILE A 221 -6.98 6.36 -7.41
N LEU A 222 -6.22 6.46 -8.51
CA LEU A 222 -6.75 6.94 -9.77
C LEU A 222 -7.27 5.78 -10.61
N ILE A 223 -8.51 5.89 -11.05
CA ILE A 223 -9.12 4.95 -12.00
C ILE A 223 -9.48 5.73 -13.25
N PHE A 224 -9.01 5.24 -14.38
CA PHE A 224 -9.25 5.79 -15.70
C PHE A 224 -10.28 4.94 -16.42
N ILE A 225 -11.38 5.58 -16.85
CA ILE A 225 -12.42 4.90 -17.62
C ILE A 225 -12.83 5.76 -18.80
N GLU A 226 -12.81 5.17 -19.99
CA GLU A 226 -13.30 5.78 -21.21
C GLU A 226 -14.83 5.98 -21.15
N ASP A 227 -15.28 7.17 -21.55
CA ASP A 227 -16.70 7.55 -21.59
C ASP A 227 -17.32 7.03 -22.90
N ASN A 228 -17.64 5.73 -22.91
CA ASN A 228 -18.39 5.04 -23.95
C ASN A 228 -19.70 4.49 -23.36
N GLY A 229 -20.80 4.56 -24.11
CA GLY A 229 -22.13 4.10 -23.66
C GLY A 229 -22.18 2.66 -23.16
N VAL A 230 -21.31 1.76 -23.63
CA VAL A 230 -21.21 0.37 -23.14
C VAL A 230 -20.47 0.31 -21.79
N TYR A 231 -19.31 0.95 -21.67
CA TYR A 231 -18.52 0.95 -20.42
C TYR A 231 -19.21 1.74 -19.30
N LEU A 232 -19.91 2.82 -19.64
CA LEU A 232 -20.74 3.56 -18.69
C LEU A 232 -21.95 2.75 -18.22
N LYS A 233 -22.59 1.98 -19.11
CA LYS A 233 -23.62 1.02 -18.69
C LYS A 233 -23.04 -0.07 -17.80
N ASN A 234 -21.84 -0.59 -18.09
CA ASN A 234 -21.17 -1.57 -17.23
C ASN A 234 -20.80 -0.99 -15.84
N LEU A 235 -20.46 0.30 -15.79
CA LEU A 235 -20.27 1.04 -14.54
C LEU A 235 -21.57 1.20 -13.76
N GLN A 236 -22.67 1.56 -14.43
CA GLN A 236 -24.01 1.73 -13.84
C GLN A 236 -24.68 0.40 -13.49
N ASN A 237 -24.39 -0.67 -14.22
CA ASN A 237 -24.87 -2.05 -14.00
C ASN A 237 -24.02 -2.79 -12.95
N ALA A 238 -23.42 -2.03 -12.02
CA ALA A 238 -22.71 -2.52 -10.85
C ALA A 238 -21.38 -3.27 -11.06
N ASN A 239 -20.76 -3.37 -12.24
CA ASN A 239 -19.50 -4.14 -12.36
C ASN A 239 -18.33 -3.55 -11.56
N LEU A 240 -18.12 -2.22 -11.66
CA LEU A 240 -17.10 -1.56 -10.84
C LEU A 240 -17.52 -1.50 -9.37
N GLN A 241 -18.79 -1.20 -9.08
CA GLN A 241 -19.29 -1.17 -7.71
C GLN A 241 -19.15 -2.54 -7.03
N ASN A 242 -19.47 -3.64 -7.71
CA ASN A 242 -19.29 -5.01 -7.21
C ASN A 242 -17.83 -5.34 -6.98
N ALA A 243 -16.95 -4.93 -7.90
CA ALA A 243 -15.51 -5.07 -7.72
C ALA A 243 -15.02 -4.32 -6.48
N LEU A 244 -15.44 -3.07 -6.32
CA LEU A 244 -15.11 -2.26 -5.16
C LEU A 244 -15.67 -2.86 -3.87
N SER A 245 -16.93 -3.31 -3.85
CA SER A 245 -17.56 -3.99 -2.71
C SER A 245 -16.85 -5.31 -2.36
N LEU A 246 -16.43 -6.09 -3.36
CA LEU A 246 -15.65 -7.31 -3.14
C LEU A 246 -14.29 -7.00 -2.51
N PHE A 247 -13.64 -5.93 -2.96
CA PHE A 247 -12.42 -5.43 -2.31
C PHE A 247 -12.68 -4.99 -0.88
N GLU A 248 -13.76 -4.24 -0.60
CA GLU A 248 -14.09 -3.84 0.76
C GLU A 248 -14.34 -5.04 1.67
N PHE A 249 -15.07 -6.05 1.17
CA PHE A 249 -15.34 -7.29 1.90
C PHE A 249 -14.05 -8.08 2.17
N ALA A 250 -13.18 -8.22 1.16
CA ALA A 250 -11.96 -9.01 1.28
C ALA A 250 -10.86 -8.33 2.12
N SER A 251 -10.77 -6.99 2.06
CA SER A 251 -9.70 -6.23 2.72
C SER A 251 -10.11 -5.62 4.06
N GLY A 252 -11.42 -5.48 4.31
CA GLY A 252 -11.95 -4.70 5.44
C GLY A 252 -11.76 -3.18 5.29
N LEU A 253 -11.17 -2.70 4.19
CA LEU A 253 -11.05 -1.27 3.90
C LEU A 253 -12.37 -0.75 3.36
N LYS A 254 -12.71 0.50 3.69
CA LYS A 254 -13.89 1.18 3.15
C LYS A 254 -13.48 2.32 2.24
N ILE A 255 -14.07 2.33 1.05
CA ILE A 255 -14.08 3.46 0.14
C ILE A 255 -14.98 4.49 0.78
N ASN A 256 -14.35 5.54 1.29
CA ASN A 256 -15.11 6.73 1.63
C ASN A 256 -15.67 7.27 0.31
N LEU A 257 -16.96 7.56 0.21
CA LEU A 257 -17.58 8.12 -1.00
C LEU A 257 -17.61 9.66 -0.97
N ALA A 258 -17.71 10.26 0.22
CA ALA A 258 -17.95 11.70 0.41
C ALA A 258 -16.85 12.67 -0.10
N LYS A 259 -15.61 12.24 -0.17
CA LYS A 259 -14.47 12.96 -0.79
C LYS A 259 -14.06 12.41 -2.17
N SER A 260 -14.84 11.51 -2.79
CA SER A 260 -14.44 10.75 -3.98
C SER A 260 -15.06 11.47 -5.14
N THR A 261 -14.22 11.88 -6.07
CA THR A 261 -14.67 12.69 -7.19
C THR A 261 -14.57 11.91 -8.48
N ILE A 262 -15.43 12.27 -9.42
CA ILE A 262 -15.36 11.85 -10.79
C ILE A 262 -15.13 13.11 -11.61
N SER A 263 -13.92 13.25 -12.14
CA SER A 263 -13.58 14.42 -12.97
C SER A 263 -13.71 14.07 -14.45
N PRO A 264 -14.68 14.63 -15.19
CA PRO A 264 -14.80 14.43 -16.62
C PRO A 264 -13.66 15.13 -17.39
N ILE A 265 -13.17 14.47 -18.43
CA ILE A 265 -12.19 14.97 -19.41
C ILE A 265 -12.84 14.91 -20.79
N ASN A 266 -12.91 16.04 -21.49
CA ASN A 266 -13.52 16.18 -22.81
C ASN A 266 -15.01 15.76 -22.90
N VAL A 267 -15.71 15.68 -21.76
CA VAL A 267 -17.15 15.38 -21.69
C VAL A 267 -17.93 16.68 -21.46
N PRO A 268 -19.02 16.93 -22.21
CA PRO A 268 -19.91 18.07 -21.94
C PRO A 268 -20.48 18.02 -20.52
N SER A 269 -20.61 19.19 -19.88
CA SER A 269 -21.09 19.35 -18.50
C SER A 269 -22.46 18.70 -18.23
N ALA A 270 -23.38 18.70 -19.20
CA ALA A 270 -24.69 18.07 -19.08
C ALA A 270 -24.63 16.52 -18.96
N SER A 271 -23.60 15.87 -19.48
CA SER A 271 -23.41 14.42 -19.41
C SER A 271 -22.63 13.97 -18.18
N ALA A 272 -21.83 14.86 -17.59
CA ALA A 272 -21.06 14.59 -16.37
C ALA A 272 -21.97 14.37 -15.15
N SER A 273 -23.06 15.14 -15.03
CA SER A 273 -23.99 15.07 -13.89
C SER A 273 -24.75 13.75 -13.77
N ARG A 274 -24.97 13.04 -14.88
CA ARG A 274 -25.73 11.76 -14.90
C ARG A 274 -24.97 10.59 -14.25
N VAL A 275 -23.67 10.73 -14.03
CA VAL A 275 -22.82 9.65 -13.49
C VAL A 275 -22.09 10.05 -12.21
N ALA A 276 -22.14 11.33 -11.83
CA ALA A 276 -21.68 11.79 -10.52
C ALA A 276 -22.49 11.18 -9.35
N ASN A 277 -23.68 10.62 -9.63
CA ASN A 277 -24.56 9.95 -8.66
C ASN A 277 -24.35 8.41 -8.59
N LEU A 278 -23.15 7.90 -8.92
CA LEU A 278 -22.75 6.52 -8.65
C LEU A 278 -22.63 6.23 -7.15
#